data_AF-A0A7W1DCW2-F1
#
_entry.id   AF-A0A7W1DCW2-F1
#
_cell.length_a   1.000
_cell.length_b   1.000
_cell.length_c   1.000
_cell.angle_alpha   90.00
_cell.angle_beta   90.00
_cell.angle_gamma   90.00
#
_symmetry.space_group_name_H-M   'P 1'
#
loop_
_entity.id
_entity.type
_entity.pdbx_description
1 polymer ?
#
loop_
_entity_poly.entity_id
_entity_poly.type
_entity_poly.pdbx_seq_one_letter_code
_entity_poly.pdbx_strand_id
1 'polypeptide(L)'
;MFIIRADYSDQVEVKTSLEKVREFFGDIKNFVELMPSVESIHTDAKGISHWTIRADIPFVGSMMQKFAVEMAENNEERIEWLPVAGETKNLLRYAAEFIEKGKNLTFVQFSQAVELRRNSARELHLLAGLAGESIISSEMSKKIAEMLTLFIQRARERLES
;
A
#
# COMPACT_ATOMS: atom_id res chain seq x y z
N MET A 1 5.70 -23.34 5.43
CA MET A 1 6.00 -21.90 5.31
C MET A 1 4.68 -21.17 5.46
N PHE A 2 4.60 -20.24 6.40
CA PHE A 2 3.41 -19.43 6.64
C PHE A 2 3.44 -18.19 5.76
N ILE A 3 2.38 -17.97 5.00
CA ILE A 3 2.25 -16.83 4.09
C ILE A 3 0.95 -16.11 4.39
N ILE A 4 1.04 -14.80 4.54
CA ILE A 4 -0.12 -13.91 4.52
C ILE A 4 -0.06 -13.10 3.25
N ARG A 5 -1.19 -13.02 2.55
CA ARG A 5 -1.31 -12.25 1.34
C ARG A 5 -2.57 -11.40 1.38
N ALA A 6 -2.44 -10.17 0.92
CA ALA A 6 -3.53 -9.24 0.72
C ALA A 6 -3.29 -8.45 -0.57
N ASP A 7 -4.29 -8.47 -1.46
CA ASP A 7 -4.27 -7.73 -2.71
C ASP A 7 -5.48 -6.79 -2.73
N TYR A 8 -5.26 -5.57 -3.21
CA TYR A 8 -6.28 -4.55 -3.42
C TYR A 8 -6.12 -3.96 -4.80
N SER A 9 -7.24 -3.72 -5.48
CA SER A 9 -7.29 -2.97 -6.72
C SER A 9 -8.60 -2.19 -6.74
N ASP A 10 -8.53 -0.94 -7.18
CA ASP A 10 -9.68 -0.07 -7.28
C ASP A 10 -9.48 0.97 -8.38
N GLN A 11 -10.57 1.60 -8.79
CA GLN A 11 -10.60 2.61 -9.82
C GLN A 11 -11.39 3.83 -9.35
N VAL A 12 -10.81 5.01 -9.52
CA VAL A 12 -11.44 6.27 -9.12
C VAL A 12 -11.35 7.31 -10.22
N GLU A 13 -12.44 8.01 -10.44
CA GLU A 13 -12.48 9.22 -11.26
C GLU A 13 -12.24 10.44 -10.37
N VAL A 14 -11.31 11.31 -10.79
CA VAL A 14 -10.92 12.52 -10.08
C VAL A 14 -11.10 13.72 -10.99
N LYS A 15 -11.84 14.73 -10.52
CA LYS A 15 -12.14 15.96 -11.27
C LYS A 15 -10.98 16.96 -11.26
N THR A 16 -9.82 16.54 -11.76
CA THR A 16 -8.65 17.41 -11.91
C THR A 16 -7.77 16.93 -13.08
N SER A 17 -6.74 17.72 -13.42
CA SER A 17 -5.79 17.41 -14.49
C SER A 17 -4.91 16.20 -14.14
N LEU A 18 -4.48 15.44 -15.15
CA LEU A 18 -3.60 14.28 -14.98
C LEU A 18 -2.31 14.63 -14.23
N GLU A 19 -1.70 15.77 -14.55
CA GLU A 19 -0.48 16.26 -13.90
C GLU A 19 -0.62 16.33 -12.37
N LYS A 20 -1.65 17.02 -11.87
CA LYS A 20 -1.95 17.13 -10.44
C LYS A 20 -2.18 15.78 -9.77
N VAL A 21 -2.89 14.87 -10.44
CA VAL A 21 -3.11 13.51 -9.92
C VAL A 21 -1.78 12.76 -9.82
N ARG A 22 -0.97 12.79 -10.88
CA ARG A 22 0.33 12.13 -10.94
C ARG A 22 1.28 12.65 -9.86
N GLU A 23 1.35 13.97 -9.70
CA GLU A 23 2.14 14.61 -8.63
C GLU A 23 1.69 14.14 -7.25
N PHE A 24 0.37 14.09 -7.01
CA PHE A 24 -0.18 13.62 -5.74
C PHE A 24 0.20 12.16 -5.45
N PHE A 25 -0.02 11.24 -6.40
CA PHE A 25 0.29 9.83 -6.22
C PHE A 25 1.79 9.51 -6.26
N GLY A 26 2.61 10.45 -6.72
CA GLY A 26 4.07 10.38 -6.70
C GLY A 26 4.72 10.95 -5.43
N ASP A 27 4.03 11.81 -4.68
CA ASP A 27 4.53 12.29 -3.40
C ASP A 27 4.12 11.34 -2.26
N ILE A 28 5.09 10.53 -1.83
CA ILE A 28 4.95 9.59 -0.70
C ILE A 28 4.50 10.25 0.61
N LYS A 29 4.66 11.57 0.78
CA LYS A 29 4.13 12.28 1.96
C LYS A 29 2.61 12.22 2.03
N ASN A 30 1.93 12.24 0.89
CA ASN A 30 0.48 12.11 0.84
C ASN A 30 0.00 10.76 1.39
N PHE A 31 0.81 9.71 1.25
CA PHE A 31 0.52 8.39 1.79
C PHE A 31 0.61 8.41 3.31
N VAL A 32 1.68 8.99 3.86
CA VAL A 32 1.82 9.13 5.33
C VAL A 32 0.71 9.99 5.93
N GLU A 33 0.31 11.07 5.25
CA GLU A 33 -0.74 11.97 5.74
C GLU A 33 -2.15 11.37 5.64
N LEU A 34 -2.46 10.66 4.56
CA LEU A 34 -3.84 10.31 4.20
C LEU A 34 -4.14 8.82 4.32
N MET A 35 -3.16 7.93 4.20
CA MET A 35 -3.35 6.49 4.31
C MET A 35 -3.31 6.09 5.79
N PRO A 36 -4.41 5.57 6.36
CA PRO A 36 -4.40 5.04 7.71
C PRO A 36 -3.30 3.99 7.85
N SER A 37 -2.85 3.72 9.09
CA SER A 37 -1.91 2.62 9.37
C SER A 37 -0.50 2.77 8.78
N VAL A 38 -0.24 3.71 7.88
CA VAL A 38 1.12 4.07 7.45
C VAL A 38 1.71 5.00 8.50
N GLU A 39 2.73 4.53 9.21
CA GLU A 39 3.35 5.27 10.31
C GLU A 39 4.46 6.19 9.80
N SER A 40 5.22 5.73 8.82
CA SER A 40 6.30 6.50 8.21
C SER A 40 6.71 5.91 6.88
N ILE A 41 7.09 6.79 5.96
CA ILE A 41 7.82 6.43 4.74
C ILE A 41 9.06 7.31 4.68
N HIS A 42 10.23 6.70 4.47
CA HIS A 42 11.48 7.43 4.25
C HIS A 42 12.29 6.78 3.13
N THR A 43 12.95 7.60 2.32
CA THR A 43 13.85 7.12 1.27
C THR A 43 15.29 7.27 1.75
N ASP A 44 16.08 6.20 1.68
CA ASP A 44 17.49 6.24 2.04
C ASP A 44 18.38 6.79 0.92
N ALA A 45 19.68 6.92 1.19
CA ALA A 45 20.65 7.45 0.23
C ALA A 45 20.84 6.57 -1.02
N LYS A 46 20.34 5.34 -1.02
CA LYS A 46 20.37 4.40 -2.16
C LYS A 46 19.09 4.46 -3.00
N GLY A 47 18.13 5.32 -2.65
CA GLY A 47 16.86 5.43 -3.34
C GLY A 47 15.83 4.36 -2.94
N ILE A 48 16.11 3.58 -1.89
CA ILE A 48 15.16 2.59 -1.37
C ILE A 48 14.19 3.30 -0.43
N SER A 49 12.88 3.14 -0.69
CA SER A 49 11.82 3.66 0.15
C SER A 49 11.39 2.61 1.18
N HIS A 50 11.43 2.98 2.45
CA HIS A 50 11.13 2.12 3.59
C HIS A 50 9.79 2.51 4.20
N TRP A 51 8.79 1.65 4.00
CA TRP A 51 7.41 1.86 4.45
C TRP A 51 7.21 1.11 5.76
N THR A 52 6.82 1.83 6.80
CA THR A 52 6.44 1.23 8.09
C THR A 52 4.94 1.28 8.23
N ILE A 53 4.31 0.12 8.31
CA ILE A 53 2.85 -0.04 8.38
C ILE A 53 2.49 -0.77 9.68
N ARG A 54 1.52 -0.23 10.42
CA ARG A 54 0.92 -0.82 11.61
C ARG A 54 -0.45 -1.41 11.28
N ALA A 55 -0.62 -2.71 11.44
CA ALA A 55 -1.94 -3.34 11.30
C ALA A 55 -2.41 -3.89 12.66
N ASP A 56 -3.61 -3.52 13.08
CA ASP A 56 -4.27 -4.11 14.24
C ASP A 56 -5.12 -5.29 13.78
N ILE A 57 -4.68 -6.51 14.10
CA ILE A 57 -5.37 -7.74 13.74
C ILE A 57 -6.20 -8.22 14.94
N PRO A 58 -7.53 -8.37 14.79
CA PRO A 58 -8.38 -8.90 15.86
C PRO A 58 -7.84 -10.20 16.45
N PHE A 59 -7.90 -10.35 17.78
CA PHE A 59 -7.43 -11.52 18.55
C PHE A 59 -5.91 -11.80 18.51
N VAL A 60 -5.18 -11.18 17.58
CA VAL A 60 -3.72 -11.29 17.47
C VAL A 60 -3.04 -10.11 18.14
N GLY A 61 -3.49 -8.87 17.88
CA GLY A 61 -2.90 -7.63 18.38
C GLY A 61 -2.26 -6.78 17.27
N SER A 62 -1.55 -5.72 17.67
CA SER A 62 -0.87 -4.81 16.76
C SER A 62 0.37 -5.46 16.14
N MET A 63 0.54 -5.27 14.84
CA MET A 63 1.67 -5.77 14.07
C MET A 63 2.34 -4.63 13.32
N MET A 64 3.64 -4.47 13.52
CA MET A 64 4.47 -3.51 12.79
C MET A 64 5.24 -4.23 11.69
N GLN A 65 5.03 -3.85 10.43
CA GLN A 65 5.75 -4.40 9.29
C GLN A 65 6.54 -3.30 8.58
N LYS A 66 7.73 -3.66 8.13
CA LYS A 66 8.60 -2.79 7.33
C LYS A 66 8.78 -3.41 5.96
N PHE A 67 8.53 -2.61 4.93
CA PHE A 67 8.67 -2.99 3.53
C PHE A 67 9.73 -2.09 2.90
N ALA A 68 10.70 -2.70 2.21
CA ALA A 68 11.69 -1.99 1.42
C ALA A 68 11.28 -2.11 -0.06
N VAL A 69 11.03 -0.97 -0.68
CA VAL A 69 10.61 -0.89 -2.09
C VAL A 69 11.50 0.04 -2.90
N GLU A 70 11.62 -0.26 -4.18
CA GLU A 70 12.32 0.54 -5.18
C GLU A 70 11.34 1.04 -6.24
N MET A 71 11.59 2.24 -6.74
CA MET A 71 10.79 2.81 -7.83
C MET A 71 11.11 2.05 -9.12
N ALA A 72 10.12 1.35 -9.64
CA ALA A 72 10.23 0.59 -10.89
C ALA A 72 9.79 1.43 -12.10
N GLU A 73 8.73 2.22 -11.95
CA GLU A 73 8.24 3.13 -12.98
C GLU A 73 7.83 4.47 -12.39
N ASN A 74 8.17 5.55 -13.08
CA ASN A 74 7.73 6.90 -12.77
C ASN A 74 7.68 7.71 -14.07
N ASN A 75 6.59 7.55 -14.81
CA ASN A 75 6.33 8.25 -16.06
C ASN A 75 4.98 8.98 -16.00
N GLU A 76 4.51 9.49 -17.14
CA GLU A 76 3.26 10.26 -17.23
C GLU A 76 2.02 9.40 -16.98
N GLU A 77 2.06 8.13 -17.37
CA GLU A 77 0.91 7.22 -17.35
C GLU A 77 0.90 6.32 -16.10
N ARG A 78 2.05 6.14 -15.44
CA ARG A 78 2.22 5.14 -14.39
C ARG A 78 3.29 5.48 -13.36
N ILE A 79 2.96 5.20 -12.11
CA ILE A 79 3.92 5.11 -11.00
C ILE A 79 3.85 3.70 -10.43
N GLU A 80 5.00 3.06 -10.26
CA GLU A 80 5.11 1.72 -9.72
C GLU A 80 6.30 1.59 -8.76
N TRP A 81 6.02 0.99 -7.60
CA TRP A 81 7.00 0.58 -6.62
C TRP A 81 6.98 -0.94 -6.45
N LEU A 82 8.15 -1.56 -6.46
CA LEU A 82 8.33 -3.01 -6.32
C LEU A 82 9.16 -3.32 -5.07
N PRO A 83 9.05 -4.53 -4.49
CA PRO A 83 9.96 -4.97 -3.44
C PRO A 83 11.41 -4.88 -3.94
N VAL A 84 12.32 -4.42 -3.06
CA VAL A 84 13.74 -4.37 -3.40
C VAL A 84 14.26 -5.75 -3.84
N ALA A 85 15.10 -5.78 -4.87
CA ALA A 85 15.73 -7.02 -5.33
C ALA A 85 16.30 -7.87 -4.18
N GLY A 86 15.87 -9.13 -4.10
CA GLY A 86 16.32 -10.09 -3.08
C GLY A 86 15.53 -10.08 -1.77
N GLU A 87 14.57 -9.17 -1.58
CA GLU A 87 13.59 -9.28 -0.48
C GLU A 87 12.72 -10.52 -0.67
N THR A 88 12.48 -11.26 0.41
CA THR A 88 11.77 -12.55 0.37
C THR A 88 10.75 -12.74 1.49
N LYS A 89 10.68 -11.81 2.45
CA LYS A 89 9.86 -11.90 3.65
C LYS A 89 8.77 -10.86 3.70
N ASN A 90 9.04 -9.62 3.33
CA ASN A 90 8.08 -8.51 3.39
C ASN A 90 7.99 -7.86 2.02
N LEU A 91 7.00 -8.29 1.24
CA LEU A 91 6.83 -7.84 -0.13
C LEU A 91 5.68 -6.84 -0.17
N LEU A 92 5.96 -5.65 -0.70
CA LEU A 92 4.97 -4.62 -1.01
C LEU A 92 5.13 -4.27 -2.49
N ARG A 93 4.05 -4.34 -3.25
CA ARG A 93 3.94 -3.75 -4.58
C ARG A 93 2.84 -2.72 -4.55
N TYR A 94 3.08 -1.57 -5.17
CA TYR A 94 2.09 -0.52 -5.37
C TYR A 94 2.20 -0.02 -6.80
N ALA A 95 1.07 0.17 -7.47
CA ALA A 95 1.01 0.85 -8.76
C ALA A 95 -0.22 1.76 -8.85
N ALA A 96 -0.03 2.92 -9.47
CA ALA A 96 -1.09 3.82 -9.89
C ALA A 96 -0.92 4.14 -11.37
N GLU A 97 -1.96 3.89 -12.14
CA GLU A 97 -2.05 4.19 -13.56
C GLU A 97 -3.03 5.35 -13.79
N PHE A 98 -2.65 6.29 -14.65
CA PHE A 98 -3.36 7.55 -14.88
C PHE A 98 -3.83 7.62 -16.32
N ILE A 99 -5.12 7.88 -16.51
CA ILE A 99 -5.74 7.99 -17.82
C ILE A 99 -6.54 9.29 -17.89
N GLU A 100 -6.15 10.21 -18.76
CA GLU A 100 -6.93 11.41 -19.03
C GLU A 100 -8.22 11.03 -19.79
N LYS A 101 -9.38 11.39 -19.25
CA LYS A 101 -10.69 11.13 -19.86
C LYS A 101 -11.31 12.36 -20.50
N GLY A 102 -10.80 13.54 -20.16
CA GLY A 102 -11.23 14.82 -20.70
C GLY A 102 -10.62 15.97 -19.92
N LYS A 103 -10.98 17.20 -20.28
CA LYS A 103 -10.48 18.39 -19.62
C LYS A 103 -10.77 18.35 -18.12
N ASN A 104 -9.72 18.34 -17.31
CA ASN A 104 -9.79 18.25 -15.84
C ASN A 104 -10.56 17.01 -15.34
N LEU A 105 -10.45 15.89 -16.04
CA LEU A 105 -11.01 14.61 -15.63
C LEU A 105 -9.99 13.50 -15.83
N THR A 106 -9.53 12.93 -14.73
CA THR A 106 -8.51 11.88 -14.74
C THR A 106 -9.03 10.64 -14.04
N PHE A 107 -8.82 9.49 -14.67
CA PHE A 107 -9.11 8.20 -14.09
C PHE A 107 -7.83 7.62 -13.50
N VAL A 108 -7.92 7.09 -12.28
CA VAL A 108 -6.80 6.45 -11.58
C VAL A 108 -7.14 4.99 -11.34
N GLN A 109 -6.32 4.10 -11.87
CA GLN A 109 -6.35 2.69 -11.52
C GLN A 109 -5.27 2.42 -10.49
N PHE A 110 -5.68 2.17 -9.25
CA PHE A 110 -4.80 1.94 -8.12
C PHE A 110 -4.74 0.45 -7.80
N SER A 111 -3.56 -0.08 -7.53
CA SER A 111 -3.37 -1.43 -7.01
C SER A 111 -2.28 -1.50 -5.96
N GLN A 112 -2.47 -2.36 -4.97
CA GLN A 112 -1.48 -2.64 -3.94
C GLN A 112 -1.54 -4.11 -3.54
N ALA A 113 -0.39 -4.76 -3.48
CA ALA A 113 -0.25 -6.14 -3.02
C ALA A 113 0.77 -6.20 -1.88
N VAL A 114 0.41 -6.93 -0.82
CA VAL A 114 1.23 -7.18 0.35
C VAL A 114 1.37 -8.68 0.54
N GLU A 115 2.59 -9.14 0.73
CA GLU A 115 2.86 -10.52 1.12
C GLU A 115 3.87 -10.57 2.28
N LEU A 116 3.51 -11.30 3.34
CA LEU A 116 4.38 -11.58 4.47
C LEU A 116 4.69 -13.07 4.49
N ARG A 117 5.97 -13.44 4.40
CA ARG A 117 6.44 -14.82 4.47
C ARG A 117 7.20 -15.07 5.76
N ARG A 118 6.83 -16.11 6.49
CA ARG A 118 7.43 -16.53 7.76
C ARG A 118 7.61 -18.03 7.80
N ASN A 119 8.52 -18.53 8.64
CA ASN A 119 8.61 -19.98 8.85
C ASN A 119 7.44 -20.48 9.70
N SER A 120 6.94 -19.65 10.61
CA SER A 120 5.78 -19.93 11.45
C SER A 120 5.01 -18.65 11.83
N ALA A 121 3.74 -18.80 12.20
CA ALA A 121 2.90 -17.68 12.64
C ALA A 121 3.44 -16.95 13.89
N ARG A 122 4.19 -17.63 14.76
CA ARG A 122 4.80 -17.03 15.95
C ARG A 122 5.84 -15.94 15.62
N GLU A 123 6.41 -15.95 14.42
CA GLU A 123 7.33 -14.90 13.96
C GLU A 123 6.62 -13.58 13.65
N LEU A 124 5.29 -13.58 13.53
CA LEU A 124 4.49 -12.37 13.39
C LEU A 124 4.03 -11.83 14.73
N HIS A 125 3.50 -12.71 15.57
CA HIS A 125 3.02 -12.37 16.90
C HIS A 125 2.88 -13.65 17.75
N LEU A 126 3.05 -13.56 19.07
CA LEU A 126 2.98 -14.72 19.98
C LEU A 126 1.66 -15.48 19.84
N LEU A 127 0.55 -14.75 19.71
CA LEU A 127 -0.81 -15.29 19.60
C LEU A 127 -1.21 -15.70 18.16
N ALA A 128 -0.44 -15.31 17.15
CA ALA A 128 -0.76 -15.64 15.75
C ALA A 128 -0.74 -17.16 15.49
N GLY A 129 0.02 -17.93 16.28
CA GLY A 129 0.01 -19.39 16.22
C GLY A 129 -1.32 -20.04 16.65
N LEU A 130 -2.20 -19.30 17.33
CA LEU A 130 -3.49 -19.80 17.84
C LEU A 130 -4.66 -19.43 16.93
N ALA A 131 -4.58 -18.30 16.23
CA ALA A 131 -5.67 -17.79 15.38
C ALA A 131 -5.81 -18.52 14.04
N GLY A 132 -4.81 -19.31 13.63
CA GLY A 132 -4.82 -20.01 12.35
C GLY A 132 -4.50 -19.10 11.15
N GLU A 133 -3.76 -19.63 10.19
CA GLU A 133 -3.18 -18.87 9.08
C GLU A 133 -4.24 -18.19 8.20
N SER A 134 -5.36 -18.88 7.93
CA SER A 134 -6.45 -18.38 7.08
C SER A 134 -7.20 -17.19 7.69
N ILE A 135 -7.41 -17.19 9.01
CA ILE A 135 -8.10 -16.10 9.70
C ILE A 135 -7.24 -14.84 9.66
N ILE A 136 -5.94 -14.96 9.96
CA ILE A 136 -5.02 -13.84 9.92
C ILE A 136 -4.95 -13.23 8.51
N SER A 137 -4.86 -14.08 7.48
CA SER A 137 -4.82 -13.59 6.11
C SER A 137 -6.12 -12.88 5.72
N SER A 138 -7.28 -13.43 6.10
CA SER A 138 -8.57 -12.79 5.82
C SER A 138 -8.71 -11.43 6.50
N GLU A 139 -8.37 -11.35 7.79
CA GLU A 139 -8.45 -10.09 8.55
C GLU A 139 -7.44 -9.05 8.05
N MET A 140 -6.24 -9.48 7.66
CA MET A 140 -5.25 -8.57 7.07
C MET A 140 -5.72 -8.02 5.73
N SER A 141 -6.30 -8.86 4.87
CA SER A 141 -6.89 -8.41 3.60
C SER A 141 -8.02 -7.40 3.81
N LYS A 142 -8.91 -7.63 4.78
CA LYS A 142 -9.97 -6.67 5.13
C LYS A 142 -9.38 -5.35 5.61
N LYS A 143 -8.39 -5.38 6.50
CA LYS A 143 -7.76 -4.17 7.04
C LYS A 143 -7.03 -3.37 5.96
N ILE A 144 -6.35 -4.04 5.04
CA ILE A 144 -5.69 -3.39 3.90
C ILE A 144 -6.73 -2.78 2.96
N ALA A 145 -7.83 -3.49 2.66
CA ALA A 145 -8.90 -2.94 1.84
C ALA A 145 -9.54 -1.70 2.49
N GLU A 146 -9.90 -1.76 3.78
CA GLU A 146 -10.44 -0.62 4.53
C GLU A 146 -9.50 0.59 4.51
N MET A 147 -8.21 0.35 4.76
CA MET A 147 -7.16 1.38 4.72
C MET A 147 -7.07 2.04 3.34
N LEU A 148 -7.07 1.24 2.27
CA LEU A 148 -6.88 1.74 0.91
C LEU A 148 -8.13 2.43 0.37
N THR A 149 -9.32 1.90 0.65
CA THR A 149 -10.57 2.60 0.32
C THR A 149 -10.62 3.97 0.99
N LEU A 150 -10.25 4.07 2.26
CA LEU A 150 -10.23 5.36 2.96
C LEU A 150 -9.15 6.31 2.42
N PHE A 151 -7.99 5.78 2.05
CA PHE A 151 -6.94 6.56 1.39
C PHE A 151 -7.43 7.13 0.05
N ILE A 152 -8.01 6.30 -0.82
CA ILE A 152 -8.50 6.72 -2.14
C ILE A 152 -9.62 7.76 -2.00
N GLN A 153 -10.51 7.59 -1.03
CA GLN A 153 -11.52 8.60 -0.71
C GLN A 153 -10.89 9.94 -0.33
N ARG A 154 -9.95 9.95 0.63
CA ARG A 154 -9.28 11.18 1.08
C ARG A 154 -8.43 11.82 -0.02
N ALA A 155 -7.78 11.01 -0.84
CA ALA A 155 -7.00 11.45 -1.99
C ALA A 155 -7.89 12.20 -2.98
N ARG A 156 -9.06 11.62 -3.31
CA ARG A 156 -10.05 12.28 -4.17
C ARG A 156 -10.54 13.59 -3.56
N GLU A 157 -10.93 13.59 -2.29
CA GLU A 157 -11.38 14.80 -1.60
C GLU A 157 -10.32 15.92 -1.63
N ARG A 158 -9.03 15.58 -1.42
CA ARG A 158 -7.91 16.53 -1.47
C ARG A 158 -7.62 17.03 -2.90
N LEU A 159 -7.81 16.20 -3.91
CA LEU A 159 -7.55 16.54 -5.31
C LEU A 159 -8.67 17.37 -5.96
N GLU A 160 -9.90 17.23 -5.45
CA GLU A 160 -11.10 17.93 -5.94
C GLU A 160 -11.43 19.21 -5.15
N SER A 161 -10.75 19.47 -4.03
CA SER A 161 -10.88 20.72 -3.25
C SER A 161 -10.10 21.87 -3.87
#